data_AF-A0A9P5ZIF2-F1
#
_entry.id   AF-A0A9P5ZIF2-F1
#
_cell.length_a   1.000
_cell.length_b   1.000
_cell.length_c   1.000
_cell.angle_alpha   90.00
_cell.angle_beta   90.00
_cell.angle_gamma   90.00
#
_symmetry.space_group_name_H-M   'P 1'
#
loop_
_entity.id
_entity.type
_entity.pdbx_description
1 polymer ?
#
loop_
_entity_poly.entity_id
_entity_poly.type
_entity_poly.pdbx_seq_one_letter_code
_entity_poly.pdbx_strand_id
1 'polypeptide(L)'
;MSEASAILAFSILQVIGAAGFLLILLTVAFSATIKRRPVWISLCVGWFLACISFALLFISGRYRPHQPHRILCLVQAALVDSVPVLQASTNLTLIIDTWFRVRKLISKKEKGPMYSWSIRIALVISPFAFSLCVFVGYLVFGIRYPITVGLSPSDAYCRIHGQLPSIISVGNDAANVVKMIIVTTIVGSMVMITALHMAHKIKRIVADLVLATFPIFTLALFMAEKDILEAWFPFIRRDNSLPMAQPEA
;
A
#
# COMPACT_ATOMS: atom_id res chain seq x y z
N MET A 1 -8.12 2.85 29.09
CA MET A 1 -7.09 2.08 28.36
C MET A 1 -5.74 2.72 28.70
N SER A 2 -4.72 1.97 29.08
CA SER A 2 -3.40 2.57 29.33
C SER A 2 -2.67 2.82 28.01
N GLU A 3 -1.82 3.84 27.95
CA GLU A 3 -1.05 4.15 26.73
C GLU A 3 -0.23 2.94 26.28
N ALA A 4 0.40 2.24 27.24
CA ALA A 4 1.14 1.01 26.99
C ALA A 4 0.30 -0.08 26.28
N SER A 5 -0.99 -0.24 26.60
CA SER A 5 -1.82 -1.26 25.95
C SER A 5 -2.26 -0.84 24.54
N ALA A 6 -2.46 0.46 24.29
CA ALA A 6 -2.74 0.98 22.95
C ALA A 6 -1.55 0.77 21.99
N ILE A 7 -0.33 1.01 22.49
CA ILE A 7 0.90 0.86 21.70
C ILE A 7 1.25 -0.61 21.45
N LEU A 8 1.06 -1.46 22.46
CA LEU A 8 1.20 -2.91 22.31
C LEU A 8 0.21 -3.44 21.26
N ALA A 9 -1.07 -3.01 21.33
CA ALA A 9 -2.06 -3.37 20.33
C ALA A 9 -1.68 -2.91 18.92
N PHE A 10 -1.23 -1.65 18.75
CA PHE A 10 -0.71 -1.15 17.47
C PHE A 10 0.46 -2.00 16.95
N SER A 11 1.44 -2.31 17.81
CA SER A 11 2.62 -3.10 17.44
C SER A 11 2.24 -4.52 17.00
N ILE A 12 1.35 -5.18 17.75
CA ILE A 12 0.80 -6.49 17.41
C ILE A 12 0.04 -6.45 16.08
N LEU A 13 -0.79 -5.43 15.85
CA LEU A 13 -1.51 -5.24 14.58
C LEU A 13 -0.55 -5.11 13.39
N GLN A 14 0.56 -4.37 13.54
CA GLN A 14 1.57 -4.27 12.48
C GLN A 14 2.29 -5.60 12.24
N VAL A 15 2.63 -6.36 13.28
CA VAL A 15 3.26 -7.69 13.14
C VAL A 15 2.31 -8.68 12.47
N ILE A 16 1.01 -8.69 12.85
CA ILE A 16 -0.02 -9.51 12.21
C ILE A 16 -0.17 -9.11 10.73
N GLY A 17 -0.19 -7.81 10.42
CA GLY A 17 -0.22 -7.30 9.05
C GLY A 17 0.98 -7.79 8.23
N ALA A 18 2.20 -7.62 8.76
CA ALA A 18 3.42 -8.11 8.12
C ALA A 18 3.39 -9.62 7.88
N ALA A 19 2.98 -10.41 8.87
CA ALA A 19 2.84 -11.86 8.75
C ALA A 19 1.79 -12.25 7.69
N GLY A 20 0.63 -11.59 7.67
CA GLY A 20 -0.42 -11.81 6.68
C GLY A 20 0.04 -11.52 5.25
N PHE A 21 0.64 -10.35 5.01
CA PHE A 21 1.18 -10.02 3.69
C PHE A 21 2.36 -10.92 3.28
N LEU A 22 3.19 -11.35 4.22
CA LEU A 22 4.26 -12.33 3.95
C LEU A 22 3.67 -13.69 3.54
N LEU A 23 2.70 -14.21 4.28
CA LEU A 23 2.01 -15.47 3.94
C LEU A 23 1.35 -15.40 2.56
N ILE A 24 0.72 -14.27 2.22
CA ILE A 24 0.15 -14.03 0.88
C ILE A 24 1.23 -14.06 -0.20
N LEU A 25 2.36 -13.39 0.01
CA LEU A 25 3.49 -13.36 -0.93
C LEU A 25 4.13 -14.74 -1.12
N LEU A 26 4.34 -15.49 -0.03
CA LEU A 26 4.84 -16.87 -0.06
C LEU A 26 3.85 -17.80 -0.77
N THR A 27 2.55 -17.65 -0.53
CA THR A 27 1.50 -18.43 -1.21
C THR A 27 1.55 -18.22 -2.73
N VAL A 28 1.73 -16.98 -3.18
CA VAL A 28 1.86 -16.66 -4.62
C VAL A 28 3.21 -17.09 -5.20
N ALA A 29 4.28 -17.10 -4.40
CA ALA A 29 5.60 -17.57 -4.84
C ALA A 29 5.66 -19.11 -5.02
N PHE A 30 5.01 -19.87 -4.12
CA PHE A 30 5.05 -21.34 -4.14
C PHE A 30 3.86 -21.98 -4.89
N SER A 31 2.74 -21.28 -5.06
CA SER A 31 1.58 -21.83 -5.79
C SER A 31 1.71 -21.63 -7.30
N ALA A 32 2.16 -22.67 -8.00
CA ALA A 32 2.20 -22.71 -9.47
C ALA A 32 0.82 -22.47 -10.14
N THR A 33 -0.27 -22.71 -9.40
CA THR A 33 -1.65 -22.54 -9.85
C THR A 33 -2.08 -21.06 -9.90
N ILE A 34 -1.59 -20.22 -8.97
CA ILE A 34 -2.15 -18.88 -8.73
C ILE A 34 -1.33 -17.79 -9.44
N LYS A 35 -1.63 -17.55 -10.72
CA LYS A 35 -0.96 -16.52 -11.54
C LYS A 35 -1.49 -15.11 -11.26
N ARG A 36 -1.12 -14.50 -10.12
CA ARG A 36 -1.43 -13.09 -9.80
C ARG A 36 -0.66 -12.09 -10.69
N ARG A 37 -1.10 -10.82 -10.68
CA ARG A 37 -0.50 -9.75 -11.49
C ARG A 37 0.64 -9.04 -10.73
N PRO A 38 1.76 -8.67 -11.40
CA PRO A 38 2.87 -7.97 -10.75
C PRO A 38 2.50 -6.68 -10.00
N VAL A 39 1.52 -5.94 -10.50
CA VAL A 39 1.01 -4.71 -9.85
C VAL A 39 0.36 -5.00 -8.50
N TRP A 40 -0.41 -6.08 -8.39
CA TRP A 40 -1.00 -6.50 -7.12
C TRP A 40 0.08 -7.01 -6.15
N ILE A 41 1.07 -7.76 -6.65
CA ILE A 41 2.23 -8.18 -5.84
C ILE A 41 2.98 -6.95 -5.31
N SER A 42 3.14 -5.90 -6.13
CA SER A 42 3.78 -4.63 -5.74
C SER A 42 3.03 -3.95 -4.59
N LEU A 43 1.70 -3.97 -4.61
CA LEU A 43 0.87 -3.47 -3.50
C LEU A 43 1.08 -4.29 -2.22
N CYS A 44 1.05 -5.63 -2.30
CA CYS A 44 1.31 -6.50 -1.15
C CYS A 44 2.71 -6.31 -0.55
N VAL A 45 3.74 -6.16 -1.39
CA VAL A 45 5.11 -5.82 -0.94
C VAL A 45 5.14 -4.43 -0.30
N GLY A 46 4.43 -3.45 -0.85
CA GLY A 46 4.31 -2.10 -0.27
C GLY A 46 3.71 -2.10 1.15
N TRP A 47 2.64 -2.88 1.37
CA TRP A 47 2.06 -3.06 2.71
C TRP A 47 2.96 -3.85 3.66
N PHE A 48 3.62 -4.91 3.18
CA PHE A 48 4.61 -5.65 3.97
C PHE A 48 5.74 -4.73 4.47
N LEU A 49 6.34 -3.93 3.58
CA LEU A 49 7.38 -2.96 3.93
C LEU A 49 6.88 -1.89 4.91
N ALA A 50 5.65 -1.42 4.75
CA ALA A 50 5.03 -0.49 5.69
C ALA A 50 4.91 -1.09 7.10
N CYS A 51 4.34 -2.28 7.23
CA CYS A 51 4.17 -2.96 8.51
C CYS A 51 5.51 -3.26 9.19
N ILE A 52 6.52 -3.72 8.45
CA ILE A 52 7.88 -3.93 8.99
C ILE A 52 8.51 -2.61 9.47
N SER A 53 8.31 -1.51 8.74
CA SER A 53 8.82 -0.18 9.12
C SER A 53 8.24 0.29 10.46
N PHE A 54 6.92 0.14 10.67
CA PHE A 54 6.30 0.47 11.97
C PHE A 54 6.69 -0.52 13.08
N ALA A 55 6.81 -1.81 12.79
CA ALA A 55 7.14 -2.84 13.78
C ALA A 55 8.63 -2.90 14.18
N LEU A 56 9.51 -2.11 13.54
CA LEU A 56 10.97 -2.25 13.65
C LEU A 56 11.51 -2.13 15.10
N LEU A 57 11.01 -1.18 15.90
CA LEU A 57 11.37 -1.09 17.32
C LEU A 57 10.89 -2.29 18.14
N PHE A 58 9.66 -2.75 17.90
CA PHE A 58 9.07 -3.90 18.58
C PHE A 58 9.87 -5.18 18.30
N ILE A 59 10.19 -5.44 17.02
CA ILE A 59 11.00 -6.58 16.58
C ILE A 59 12.42 -6.51 17.18
N SER A 60 12.99 -5.32 17.35
CA SER A 60 14.32 -5.14 17.95
C SER A 60 14.40 -5.42 19.46
N GLY A 61 13.26 -5.62 20.14
CA GLY A 61 13.17 -5.77 21.60
C GLY A 61 13.48 -4.50 22.41
N ARG A 62 13.80 -3.37 21.76
CA ARG A 62 14.19 -2.11 22.42
C ARG A 62 13.00 -1.19 22.74
N TYR A 63 11.86 -1.77 23.08
CA TYR A 63 10.59 -1.06 23.19
C TYR A 63 10.43 -0.24 24.49
N ARG A 64 11.15 -0.60 25.57
CA ARG A 64 11.33 0.18 26.84
C ARG A 64 12.36 -0.55 27.72
N PRO A 65 12.98 0.09 28.74
CA PRO A 65 12.91 1.51 29.11
C PRO A 65 14.12 2.34 28.63
N HIS A 66 15.09 1.72 27.96
CA HIS A 66 16.27 2.42 27.44
C HIS A 66 15.94 3.08 26.09
N GLN A 67 16.44 4.29 25.86
CA GLN A 67 16.27 4.99 24.59
C GLN A 67 16.75 4.11 23.41
N PRO A 68 16.00 4.04 22.31
CA PRO A 68 16.39 3.21 21.17
C PRO A 68 17.69 3.74 20.56
N HIS A 69 18.48 2.83 19.96
CA HIS A 69 19.75 3.22 19.35
C HIS A 69 19.50 4.28 18.26
N ARG A 70 20.20 5.41 18.31
CA ARG A 70 19.93 6.59 17.47
C ARG A 70 19.87 6.27 15.97
N ILE A 71 20.72 5.36 15.48
CA ILE A 71 20.68 4.90 14.08
C ILE A 71 19.39 4.12 13.77
N LEU A 72 18.96 3.23 14.68
CA LEU A 72 17.73 2.45 14.53
C LEU A 72 16.50 3.37 14.47
N CYS A 73 16.46 4.36 15.36
CA CYS A 73 15.40 5.35 15.45
C CYS A 73 15.34 6.25 14.19
N LEU A 74 16.49 6.72 13.71
CA LEU A 74 16.63 7.47 12.46
C LEU A 74 16.17 6.66 11.23
N VAL A 75 16.63 5.42 11.09
CA VAL A 75 16.24 4.53 9.97
C VAL A 75 14.74 4.25 10.02
N GLN A 76 14.19 3.97 11.20
CA GLN A 76 12.75 3.77 11.35
C GLN A 76 11.95 5.03 10.97
N ALA A 77 12.36 6.21 11.46
CA ALA A 77 11.68 7.47 11.16
C ALA A 77 11.68 7.75 9.65
N ALA A 78 12.84 7.65 8.99
CA ALA A 78 12.95 7.85 7.55
C ALA A 78 12.14 6.82 6.74
N LEU A 79 12.08 5.56 7.19
CA LEU A 79 11.23 4.52 6.57
C LEU A 79 9.75 4.88 6.74
N VAL A 80 9.28 5.12 7.96
CA VAL A 80 7.90 5.47 8.29
C VAL A 80 7.42 6.70 7.52
N ASP A 81 8.23 7.75 7.45
CA ASP A 81 7.87 9.00 6.75
C ASP A 81 7.92 8.83 5.20
N SER A 82 8.55 7.77 4.68
CA SER A 82 8.50 7.38 3.25
C SER A 82 7.31 6.48 2.87
N VAL A 83 6.71 5.75 3.82
CA VAL A 83 5.57 4.84 3.59
C VAL A 83 4.39 5.52 2.87
N PRO A 84 3.97 6.75 3.20
CA PRO A 84 2.87 7.42 2.50
C PRO A 84 3.10 7.57 0.99
N VAL A 85 4.34 7.80 0.56
CA VAL A 85 4.72 7.91 -0.85
C VAL A 85 4.67 6.56 -1.54
N LEU A 86 5.15 5.50 -0.88
CA LEU A 86 5.04 4.13 -1.36
C LEU A 86 3.57 3.73 -1.58
N GLN A 87 2.72 3.96 -0.57
CA GLN A 87 1.32 3.59 -0.61
C GLN A 87 0.52 4.37 -1.66
N ALA A 88 0.73 5.69 -1.77
CA ALA A 88 0.09 6.50 -2.80
C ALA A 88 0.46 6.02 -4.21
N SER A 89 1.73 5.70 -4.45
CA SER A 89 2.23 5.27 -5.76
C SER A 89 1.86 3.82 -6.11
N THR A 90 1.83 2.88 -5.17
CA THR A 90 1.29 1.52 -5.42
C THR A 90 -0.21 1.53 -5.70
N ASN A 91 -0.98 2.37 -4.98
CA ASN A 91 -2.42 2.52 -5.23
C ASN A 91 -2.69 3.16 -6.60
N LEU A 92 -1.96 4.22 -6.97
CA LEU A 92 -2.05 4.82 -8.31
C LEU A 92 -1.71 3.80 -9.41
N THR A 93 -0.69 2.98 -9.21
CA THR A 93 -0.30 1.89 -10.11
C THR A 93 -1.42 0.86 -10.29
N LEU A 94 -2.10 0.47 -9.21
CA LEU A 94 -3.26 -0.43 -9.27
C LEU A 94 -4.45 0.19 -10.01
N ILE A 95 -4.75 1.47 -9.76
CA ILE A 95 -5.82 2.20 -10.45
C ILE A 95 -5.54 2.26 -11.95
N ILE A 96 -4.31 2.61 -12.36
CA ILE A 96 -3.90 2.68 -13.77
C ILE A 96 -4.02 1.30 -14.45
N ASP A 97 -3.49 0.23 -13.85
CA ASP A 97 -3.57 -1.11 -14.44
C ASP A 97 -5.02 -1.62 -14.53
N THR A 98 -5.85 -1.35 -13.52
CA THR A 98 -7.28 -1.68 -13.51
C THR A 98 -8.05 -0.90 -14.58
N TRP A 99 -7.80 0.41 -14.71
CA TRP A 99 -8.42 1.27 -15.72
C TRP A 99 -8.14 0.78 -17.14
N PHE A 100 -6.88 0.45 -17.45
CA PHE A 100 -6.51 -0.11 -18.75
C PHE A 100 -7.20 -1.46 -19.02
N ARG A 101 -7.42 -2.31 -18.00
CA ARG A 101 -8.18 -3.58 -18.14
C ARG A 101 -9.63 -3.32 -18.48
N VAL A 102 -10.32 -2.51 -17.67
CA VAL A 102 -11.74 -2.17 -17.88
C VAL A 102 -11.93 -1.57 -19.28
N ARG A 103 -11.07 -0.63 -19.67
CA ARG A 103 -11.12 -0.03 -21.03
C ARG A 103 -10.90 -1.04 -22.14
N LYS A 104 -9.98 -2.00 -21.97
CA LYS A 104 -9.72 -3.07 -22.96
C LYS A 104 -10.91 -4.01 -23.10
N LEU A 105 -11.54 -4.40 -21.98
CA LEU A 105 -12.74 -5.24 -21.96
C LEU A 105 -13.91 -4.55 -22.68
N ILE A 106 -14.18 -3.28 -22.34
CA ILE A 106 -15.25 -2.48 -22.97
C ILE A 106 -15.00 -2.28 -24.47
N SER A 107 -13.75 -2.03 -24.88
CA SER A 107 -13.41 -1.79 -26.30
C SER A 107 -13.43 -3.04 -27.18
N LYS A 108 -13.74 -4.24 -26.63
CA LYS A 108 -13.74 -5.55 -27.33
C LYS A 108 -12.48 -5.85 -28.17
N LYS A 109 -11.33 -5.20 -27.88
CA LYS A 109 -10.09 -5.40 -28.64
C LYS A 109 -9.37 -6.67 -28.18
N GLU A 110 -9.41 -7.69 -29.03
CA GLU A 110 -8.79 -9.00 -28.78
C GLU A 110 -7.25 -8.96 -28.75
N LYS A 111 -6.70 -9.95 -28.04
CA LYS A 111 -5.40 -10.63 -28.28
C LYS A 111 -4.15 -9.78 -28.59
N GLY A 112 -3.94 -8.69 -27.84
CA GLY A 112 -2.62 -8.05 -27.69
C GLY A 112 -2.23 -7.81 -26.21
N PRO A 113 -0.92 -7.70 -25.88
CA PRO A 113 -0.49 -7.22 -24.58
C PRO A 113 -1.02 -5.80 -24.35
N MET A 114 -1.63 -5.56 -23.18
CA MET A 114 -2.40 -4.34 -22.89
C MET A 114 -1.59 -3.03 -23.00
N TYR A 115 -0.28 -3.12 -22.78
CA TYR A 115 0.74 -2.09 -22.95
C TYR A 115 2.12 -2.78 -22.98
N SER A 116 3.17 -2.08 -23.38
CA SER A 116 4.52 -2.64 -23.57
C SER A 116 5.13 -3.18 -22.27
N TRP A 117 6.09 -4.10 -22.41
CA TRP A 117 6.82 -4.68 -21.27
C TRP A 117 7.54 -3.61 -20.44
N SER A 118 8.15 -2.61 -21.09
CA SER A 118 8.82 -1.48 -20.43
C SER A 118 7.87 -0.68 -19.54
N ILE A 119 6.63 -0.43 -19.98
CA ILE A 119 5.62 0.27 -19.18
C ILE A 119 5.15 -0.61 -18.00
N ARG A 120 5.18 -1.95 -18.09
CA ARG A 120 4.89 -2.86 -16.95
C ARG A 120 5.96 -2.78 -15.88
N ILE A 121 7.23 -2.85 -16.30
CA ILE A 121 8.36 -2.68 -15.40
C ILE A 121 8.32 -1.29 -14.76
N ALA A 122 8.06 -0.23 -15.53
CA ALA A 122 7.92 1.12 -15.01
C ALA A 122 6.80 1.24 -13.97
N LEU A 123 5.59 0.69 -14.23
CA LEU A 123 4.50 0.68 -13.25
C LEU A 123 4.90 -0.03 -11.94
N VAL A 124 5.58 -1.17 -12.03
CA VAL A 124 5.96 -1.99 -10.87
C VAL A 124 7.11 -1.38 -10.06
N ILE A 125 8.14 -0.84 -10.73
CA ILE A 125 9.35 -0.34 -10.06
C ILE A 125 9.18 1.10 -9.57
N SER A 126 8.41 1.93 -10.27
CA SER A 126 8.20 3.35 -9.95
C SER A 126 7.85 3.59 -8.47
N PRO A 127 6.88 2.90 -7.85
CA PRO A 127 6.55 3.10 -6.43
C PRO A 127 7.73 2.93 -5.47
N PHE A 128 8.53 1.88 -5.69
CA PHE A 128 9.70 1.59 -4.87
C PHE A 128 10.83 2.59 -5.12
N ALA A 129 11.05 3.02 -6.37
CA ALA A 129 12.03 4.04 -6.70
C ALA A 129 11.69 5.40 -6.07
N PHE A 130 10.44 5.86 -6.16
CA PHE A 130 10.00 7.10 -5.52
C PHE A 130 10.10 7.03 -3.99
N SER A 131 9.67 5.92 -3.39
CA SER A 131 9.80 5.69 -1.94
C SER A 131 11.27 5.71 -1.50
N LEU A 132 12.16 5.02 -2.23
CA LEU A 132 13.59 4.96 -1.92
C LEU A 132 14.25 6.35 -2.00
N CYS A 133 13.93 7.15 -3.01
CA CYS A 133 14.43 8.53 -3.11
C CYS A 133 14.00 9.38 -1.91
N VAL A 134 12.75 9.25 -1.46
CA VAL A 134 12.21 9.98 -0.30
C VAL A 134 12.83 9.47 1.02
N PHE A 135 12.98 8.16 1.17
CA PHE A 135 13.69 7.54 2.30
C PHE A 135 15.12 8.06 2.42
N VAL A 136 15.89 8.08 1.33
CA VAL A 136 17.26 8.63 1.32
C VAL A 136 17.25 10.12 1.67
N GLY A 137 16.26 10.89 1.19
CA GLY A 137 16.07 12.29 1.57
C GLY A 137 15.90 12.49 3.08
N TYR A 138 14.96 11.77 3.70
CA TYR A 138 14.74 11.81 5.15
C TYR A 138 15.94 11.29 5.95
N LEU A 139 16.64 10.26 5.47
CA LEU A 139 17.84 9.73 6.10
C LEU A 139 18.96 10.78 6.13
N VAL A 140 19.26 11.42 4.99
CA VAL A 140 20.25 12.51 4.90
C VAL A 140 19.83 13.71 5.76
N PHE A 141 18.54 14.05 5.80
CA PHE A 141 18.02 15.11 6.65
C PHE A 141 18.23 14.81 8.14
N GLY A 142 17.84 13.62 8.62
CA GLY A 142 17.99 13.22 10.02
C GLY A 142 19.44 12.99 10.47
N ILE A 143 20.36 12.69 9.54
CA ILE A 143 21.81 12.70 9.80
C ILE A 143 22.29 14.15 10.07
N ARG A 144 21.82 15.12 9.30
CA ARG A 144 22.20 16.55 9.43
C ARG A 144 21.55 17.23 10.64
N TYR A 145 20.31 16.88 10.98
CA TYR A 145 19.53 17.50 12.05
C TYR A 145 19.11 16.48 13.12
N PRO A 146 20.06 15.87 13.85
CA PRO A 146 19.76 14.73 14.73
C PRO A 146 18.84 15.07 15.92
N ILE A 147 18.76 16.34 16.31
CA ILE A 147 17.86 16.83 17.37
C ILE A 147 16.38 16.68 16.96
N THR A 148 16.09 16.62 15.65
CA THR A 148 14.74 16.37 15.13
C THR A 148 14.30 14.90 15.22
N VAL A 149 15.20 13.95 15.42
CA VAL A 149 14.85 12.52 15.44
C VAL A 149 14.48 12.10 16.86
N GLY A 150 13.24 11.69 17.08
CA GLY A 150 12.77 11.25 18.40
C GLY A 150 11.65 10.22 18.35
N LEU A 151 11.27 9.72 19.52
CA LEU A 151 10.07 8.89 19.68
C LEU A 151 8.82 9.72 19.37
N SER A 152 7.84 9.14 18.67
CA SER A 152 6.49 9.69 18.52
C SER A 152 5.89 10.02 19.91
N PRO A 153 4.95 10.97 20.06
CA PRO A 153 4.29 11.23 21.35
C PRO A 153 3.52 10.02 21.91
N SER A 154 3.30 9.02 21.06
CA SER A 154 2.72 7.73 21.39
C SER A 154 3.75 6.63 21.69
N ASP A 155 5.05 6.92 21.82
CA ASP A 155 6.17 5.97 22.04
C ASP A 155 6.30 4.78 21.05
N ALA A 156 5.39 4.64 20.08
CA ALA A 156 5.22 3.44 19.26
C ALA A 156 6.27 3.25 18.16
N TYR A 157 6.79 4.35 17.64
CA TYR A 157 7.76 4.41 16.54
C TYR A 157 8.51 5.75 16.60
N CYS A 158 9.69 5.81 15.99
CA CYS A 158 10.42 7.05 15.80
C CYS A 158 9.87 7.87 14.64
N ARG A 159 9.90 9.20 14.76
CA ARG A 159 9.52 10.17 13.73
C ARG A 159 10.52 11.32 13.71
N ILE A 160 10.66 11.98 12.55
CA ILE A 160 11.38 13.25 12.44
C ILE A 160 10.45 14.39 12.87
N HIS A 161 10.61 14.86 14.11
CA HIS A 161 9.93 16.02 14.67
C HIS A 161 10.55 17.32 14.16
N GLY A 162 9.79 18.11 13.41
CA GLY A 162 10.17 19.48 13.11
C GLY A 162 10.20 20.33 14.39
N GLN A 163 11.40 20.66 14.89
CA GLN A 163 11.54 21.68 15.93
C GLN A 163 11.28 23.07 15.34
N LEU A 164 10.01 23.51 15.41
CA LEU A 164 9.68 24.92 15.61
C LEU A 164 8.79 25.02 16.85
N PRO A 165 9.13 25.85 17.84
CA PRO A 165 8.34 25.95 19.07
C PRO A 165 6.90 26.39 18.76
N SER A 166 6.00 25.95 19.63
CA SER A 166 4.54 25.75 19.46
C SER A 166 3.67 26.99 19.20
N ILE A 167 4.24 28.10 18.73
CA ILE A 167 3.54 29.38 18.53
C ILE A 167 3.53 29.83 17.06
N ILE A 168 4.37 29.24 16.17
CA ILE A 168 4.43 29.62 14.74
C ILE A 168 4.06 28.46 13.78
N SER A 169 4.10 27.19 14.23
CA SER A 169 3.81 26.02 13.37
C SER A 169 2.33 25.60 13.33
N VAL A 170 1.45 26.52 12.96
CA VAL A 170 0.15 26.15 12.36
C VAL A 170 0.21 26.25 10.82
N GLY A 171 1.12 27.08 10.29
CA GLY A 171 1.25 27.29 8.85
C GLY A 171 2.12 26.27 8.10
N ASN A 172 3.17 25.72 8.72
CA ASN A 172 4.25 25.06 7.96
C ASN A 172 4.18 23.53 7.92
N ASP A 173 3.61 22.88 8.94
CA ASP A 173 3.23 21.46 8.85
C ASP A 173 2.07 21.27 7.87
N ALA A 174 1.11 22.22 7.89
CA ALA A 174 0.18 22.40 6.80
C ALA A 174 0.91 22.59 5.47
N ALA A 175 1.94 23.45 5.35
CA ALA A 175 2.69 23.63 4.10
C ALA A 175 3.46 22.39 3.61
N ASN A 176 3.93 21.49 4.49
CA ASN A 176 4.59 20.25 4.07
C ASN A 176 3.60 19.13 3.72
N VAL A 177 2.49 19.00 4.47
CA VAL A 177 1.36 18.15 4.07
C VAL A 177 0.74 18.68 2.78
N VAL A 178 0.62 20.00 2.62
CA VAL A 178 0.16 20.67 1.39
C VAL A 178 1.19 20.54 0.28
N LYS A 179 2.50 20.56 0.52
CA LYS A 179 3.50 20.22 -0.52
C LYS A 179 3.42 18.76 -0.93
N MET A 180 3.22 17.83 0.01
CA MET A 180 3.01 16.42 -0.34
C MET A 180 1.68 16.23 -1.09
N ILE A 181 0.59 16.87 -0.65
CA ILE A 181 -0.71 16.88 -1.33
C ILE A 181 -0.59 17.57 -2.69
N ILE A 182 0.18 18.66 -2.83
CA ILE A 182 0.43 19.35 -4.10
C ILE A 182 1.28 18.48 -5.01
N VAL A 183 2.32 17.78 -4.52
CA VAL A 183 3.07 16.84 -5.36
C VAL A 183 2.20 15.65 -5.75
N THR A 184 1.38 15.14 -4.83
CA THR A 184 0.47 14.01 -5.09
C THR A 184 -0.71 14.41 -5.98
N THR A 185 -1.20 15.65 -5.90
CA THR A 185 -2.25 16.20 -6.78
C THR A 185 -1.69 16.82 -8.05
N ILE A 186 -0.43 17.23 -8.15
CA ILE A 186 0.23 17.59 -9.41
C ILE A 186 0.58 16.31 -10.17
N VAL A 187 1.23 15.32 -9.55
CA VAL A 187 1.48 14.03 -10.21
C VAL A 187 0.16 13.32 -10.51
N GLY A 188 -0.77 13.30 -9.54
CA GLY A 188 -2.11 12.73 -9.69
C GLY A 188 -2.97 13.48 -10.72
N SER A 189 -2.91 14.82 -10.78
CA SER A 189 -3.62 15.60 -11.81
C SER A 189 -2.89 15.60 -13.15
N MET A 190 -1.58 15.47 -13.25
CA MET A 190 -0.92 15.26 -14.54
C MET A 190 -1.30 13.89 -15.11
N VAL A 191 -1.32 12.85 -14.28
CA VAL A 191 -1.84 11.53 -14.67
C VAL A 191 -3.34 11.59 -14.97
N MET A 192 -4.14 12.29 -14.16
CA MET A 192 -5.58 12.42 -14.40
C MET A 192 -5.92 13.34 -15.57
N ILE A 193 -5.16 14.40 -15.86
CA ILE A 193 -5.28 15.25 -17.05
C ILE A 193 -4.85 14.46 -18.29
N THR A 194 -3.83 13.61 -18.19
CA THR A 194 -3.47 12.69 -19.29
C THR A 194 -4.58 11.65 -19.51
N ALA A 195 -5.14 11.09 -18.43
CA ALA A 195 -6.28 10.18 -18.48
C ALA A 195 -7.57 10.87 -18.97
N LEU A 196 -7.78 12.14 -18.63
CA LEU A 196 -8.92 12.98 -19.03
C LEU A 196 -8.76 13.46 -20.47
N HIS A 197 -7.58 13.81 -20.96
CA HIS A 197 -7.31 13.99 -22.40
C HIS A 197 -7.64 12.69 -23.17
N MET A 198 -7.24 11.54 -22.62
CA MET A 198 -7.58 10.23 -23.17
C MET A 198 -9.07 9.86 -23.04
N ALA A 199 -9.80 10.44 -22.07
CA ALA A 199 -11.23 10.21 -21.83
C ALA A 199 -12.13 11.29 -22.46
N HIS A 200 -11.61 12.46 -22.83
CA HIS A 200 -12.36 13.51 -23.54
C HIS A 200 -12.84 13.02 -24.92
N LYS A 201 -12.21 11.96 -25.43
CA LYS A 201 -12.60 11.19 -26.62
C LYS A 201 -13.78 10.22 -26.39
N ILE A 202 -14.26 10.04 -25.16
CA ILE A 202 -15.35 9.14 -24.76
C ILE A 202 -16.24 9.88 -23.74
N LYS A 203 -17.19 10.68 -24.25
CA LYS A 203 -17.90 11.72 -23.47
C LYS A 203 -18.93 11.18 -22.47
N ARG A 204 -18.93 11.82 -21.28
CA ARG A 204 -20.07 12.30 -20.47
C ARG A 204 -21.29 11.37 -20.32
N ILE A 205 -21.50 10.87 -19.09
CA ILE A 205 -22.79 10.63 -18.36
C ILE A 205 -22.57 9.66 -17.18
N VAL A 206 -21.65 8.70 -17.31
CA VAL A 206 -21.47 7.60 -16.33
C VAL A 206 -20.45 7.90 -15.21
N ALA A 207 -19.63 8.95 -15.36
CA ALA A 207 -18.44 9.16 -14.52
C ALA A 207 -18.75 9.46 -13.04
N ASP A 208 -19.74 10.32 -12.77
CA ASP A 208 -19.92 10.91 -11.43
C ASP A 208 -20.55 9.93 -10.43
N LEU A 209 -21.32 8.94 -10.90
CA LEU A 209 -21.94 7.91 -10.06
C LEU A 209 -20.98 6.75 -9.73
N VAL A 210 -19.96 6.50 -10.57
CA VAL A 210 -19.00 5.41 -10.41
C VAL A 210 -17.81 5.80 -9.52
N LEU A 211 -17.40 7.07 -9.51
CA LEU A 211 -16.29 7.51 -8.64
C LEU A 211 -16.64 7.42 -7.15
N ALA A 212 -17.89 7.71 -6.76
CA ALA A 212 -18.33 7.71 -5.37
C ALA A 212 -18.42 6.31 -4.74
N THR A 213 -18.68 5.27 -5.55
CA THR A 213 -18.88 3.89 -5.08
C THR A 213 -17.60 3.05 -5.06
N PHE A 214 -16.57 3.48 -5.80
CA PHE A 214 -15.35 2.70 -6.03
C PHE A 214 -14.60 2.21 -4.77
N PRO A 215 -14.41 3.01 -3.69
CA PRO A 215 -13.65 2.57 -2.51
C PRO A 215 -14.34 1.46 -1.72
N ILE A 216 -15.67 1.58 -1.55
CA ILE A 216 -16.50 0.59 -0.85
C ILE A 216 -16.60 -0.68 -1.70
N PHE A 217 -16.76 -0.53 -3.01
CA PHE A 217 -16.82 -1.65 -3.96
C PHE A 217 -15.49 -2.43 -4.03
N THR A 218 -14.33 -1.76 -3.92
CA THR A 218 -13.04 -2.47 -3.82
C THR A 218 -12.90 -3.28 -2.54
N LEU A 219 -13.29 -2.73 -1.38
CA LEU A 219 -13.27 -3.48 -0.10
C LEU A 219 -14.20 -4.71 -0.14
N ALA A 220 -15.40 -4.56 -0.73
CA ALA A 220 -16.33 -5.67 -0.90
C ALA A 220 -15.80 -6.75 -1.87
N LEU A 221 -15.18 -6.35 -2.98
CA LEU A 221 -14.53 -7.29 -3.92
C LEU A 221 -13.36 -8.05 -3.29
N PHE A 222 -12.53 -7.39 -2.48
CA PHE A 222 -11.39 -8.05 -1.83
C PHE A 222 -11.80 -9.10 -0.77
N MET A 223 -12.94 -8.94 -0.10
CA MET A 223 -13.49 -9.99 0.78
C MET A 223 -14.27 -11.09 0.04
N ALA A 224 -14.63 -10.87 -1.23
CA ALA A 224 -15.43 -11.78 -2.04
C ALA A 224 -14.63 -12.68 -3.01
N GLU A 225 -13.29 -12.59 -3.05
CA GLU A 225 -12.47 -13.51 -3.86
C GLU A 225 -12.49 -14.94 -3.29
N LYS A 226 -13.45 -15.72 -3.78
CA LYS A 226 -13.63 -17.16 -3.53
C LYS A 226 -12.32 -17.97 -3.64
N ASP A 227 -11.43 -17.62 -4.57
CA ASP A 227 -10.12 -18.27 -4.76
C ASP A 227 -9.22 -18.21 -3.51
N ILE A 228 -9.30 -17.15 -2.69
CA ILE A 228 -8.53 -17.03 -1.44
C ILE A 228 -9.15 -17.90 -0.35
N LEU A 229 -10.49 -17.90 -0.26
CA LEU A 229 -11.23 -18.74 0.69
C LEU A 229 -11.03 -20.24 0.39
N GLU A 230 -11.05 -20.65 -0.88
CA GLU A 230 -10.77 -22.04 -1.28
C GLU A 230 -9.32 -22.46 -1.03
N ALA A 231 -8.35 -21.53 -1.15
CA ALA A 231 -6.95 -21.80 -0.82
C ALA A 231 -6.69 -21.90 0.69
N TRP A 232 -7.41 -21.13 1.51
CA TRP A 232 -7.22 -21.08 2.97
C TRP A 232 -8.08 -22.12 3.72
N PHE A 233 -9.25 -22.48 3.19
CA PHE A 233 -10.19 -23.42 3.80
C PHE A 233 -10.53 -24.59 2.86
N PRO A 234 -9.56 -25.48 2.54
CA PRO A 234 -9.80 -26.64 1.67
C PRO A 234 -10.88 -27.61 2.21
N PHE A 235 -11.19 -27.54 3.51
CA PHE A 235 -12.23 -28.34 4.15
C PHE A 235 -13.67 -27.93 3.79
N ILE A 236 -13.91 -26.71 3.30
CA ILE A 236 -15.25 -26.27 2.82
C ILE A 236 -15.65 -27.00 1.52
N ARG A 237 -14.71 -27.68 0.86
CA ARG A 237 -14.95 -28.43 -0.39
C ARG A 237 -15.69 -29.77 -0.21
N ARG A 238 -16.13 -30.12 1.01
CA ARG A 238 -16.57 -31.49 1.36
C ARG A 238 -18.06 -31.61 1.70
N ASP A 239 -18.93 -31.07 0.85
CA ASP A 239 -20.19 -31.73 0.50
C ASP A 239 -20.83 -31.07 -0.73
N ASN A 240 -21.27 -31.90 -1.69
CA ASN A 240 -22.22 -31.63 -2.81
C ASN A 240 -22.04 -32.60 -3.99
N SER A 241 -20.95 -33.39 -4.04
CA SER A 241 -20.85 -34.51 -4.97
C SER A 241 -21.62 -35.73 -4.44
N LEU A 242 -22.94 -35.58 -4.29
CA LEU A 242 -23.85 -36.72 -4.26
C LEU A 242 -23.76 -37.40 -5.64
N PRO A 243 -23.40 -38.69 -5.73
CA PRO A 243 -23.45 -39.39 -7.00
C PRO A 243 -24.93 -39.51 -7.41
N MET A 244 -25.29 -38.92 -8.56
CA MET A 244 -26.59 -39.21 -9.17
C MET A 244 -26.61 -40.67 -9.60
N ALA A 245 -27.35 -41.49 -8.86
CA ALA A 245 -27.65 -42.86 -9.23
C ALA A 245 -28.64 -42.87 -10.40
N GLN A 246 -28.10 -43.06 -11.61
CA GLN A 246 -28.70 -43.92 -12.64
C GLN A 246 -27.93 -45.26 -12.63
N PRO A 247 -28.42 -46.38 -13.23
CA PRO A 247 -29.60 -46.56 -14.09
C PRO A 247 -30.64 -47.48 -13.38
N GLU A 248 -31.58 -48.26 -13.95
CA GLU A 248 -31.87 -48.77 -15.31
C GLU A 248 -33.40 -48.83 -15.60
N ALA A 249 -33.73 -49.01 -16.89
CA ALA A 249 -34.94 -49.61 -17.50
C ALA A 249 -36.33 -49.28 -16.93
#